data_AF-A0A0S4LQV2-F1
#
_entry.id   AF-A0A0S4LQV2-F1
#
_cell.length_a   1.000
_cell.length_b   1.000
_cell.length_c   1.000
_cell.angle_alpha   90.00
_cell.angle_beta   90.00
_cell.angle_gamma   90.00
#
_symmetry.space_group_name_H-M   'P 1'
#
loop_
_entity.id
_entity.type
_entity.pdbx_description
1 polymer ?
#
loop_
_entity_poly.entity_id
_entity_poly.type
_entity_poly.pdbx_seq_one_letter_code
_entity_poly.pdbx_strand_id
1 'polypeptide(L)'
;MATEIAERFPIERDAIGTDKGHLHLLCSALPKMAHGQSVQVFKRITARNIFRRKPVVKRVLWGGEFLTDAYYVAMGGERANWQTVER
;
A
#
# COMPACT_ATOMS: atom_id res chain seq x y z
N MET A 1 5.42 6.85 7.10
CA MET A 1 5.13 6.20 5.80
C MET A 1 3.73 6.55 5.35
N ALA A 2 2.69 6.23 6.13
CA ALA A 2 1.32 6.67 5.84
C ALA A 2 1.16 8.20 5.77
N THR A 3 1.78 8.95 6.70
CA THR A 3 1.75 10.42 6.72
C THR A 3 2.31 11.04 5.44
N GLU A 4 3.43 10.48 4.93
CA GLU A 4 4.07 10.97 3.69
C GLU A 4 3.17 10.82 2.46
N ILE A 5 2.30 9.80 2.44
CA ILE A 5 1.38 9.56 1.33
C ILE A 5 0.26 10.61 1.36
N ALA A 6 -0.38 10.79 2.52
CA ALA A 6 -1.47 11.75 2.67
C ALA A 6 -1.03 13.22 2.48
N GLU A 7 0.21 13.56 2.83
CA GLU A 7 0.78 14.90 2.61
C GLU A 7 0.99 15.25 1.13
N ARG A 8 1.19 14.24 0.27
CA ARG A 8 1.66 14.44 -1.11
C ARG A 8 0.64 13.99 -2.16
N PHE A 9 -0.31 13.16 -1.76
CA PHE A 9 -1.30 12.56 -2.64
C PHE A 9 -2.67 12.65 -1.98
N PRO A 10 -3.75 12.80 -2.78
CA PRO A 10 -5.11 12.81 -2.27
C PRO A 10 -5.58 11.39 -1.94
N ILE A 11 -4.86 10.73 -1.03
CA ILE A 11 -5.10 9.38 -0.53
C ILE A 11 -5.08 9.46 0.99
N GLU A 12 -6.21 9.13 1.61
CA GLU A 12 -6.36 9.02 3.04
C GLU A 12 -6.33 7.54 3.44
N ARG A 13 -5.48 7.20 4.39
CA ARG A 13 -5.33 5.82 4.86
C ARG A 13 -6.20 5.60 6.09
N ASP A 14 -7.19 4.73 5.95
CA ASP A 14 -8.05 4.29 7.05
C ASP A 14 -7.36 3.21 7.88
N ALA A 15 -6.89 2.13 7.25
CA ALA A 15 -6.21 1.03 7.93
C ALA A 15 -5.18 0.31 7.04
N ILE A 16 -4.18 -0.28 7.67
CA ILE A 16 -3.11 -1.04 7.02
C ILE A 16 -2.73 -2.23 7.90
N GLY A 17 -2.47 -3.38 7.28
CA GLY A 17 -2.08 -4.59 7.96
C GLY A 17 -1.31 -5.52 7.05
N THR A 18 -0.69 -6.53 7.63
CA THR A 18 0.10 -7.52 6.90
C THR A 18 -0.23 -8.90 7.41
N ASP A 19 -0.40 -9.85 6.50
CA ASP A 19 -0.43 -11.28 6.82
C ASP A 19 0.78 -11.99 6.21
N LYS A 20 0.79 -13.33 6.21
CA LYS A 20 1.86 -14.27 5.82
C LYS A 20 2.41 -14.14 4.38
N GLY A 21 2.30 -12.97 3.75
CA GLY A 21 2.84 -12.67 2.43
C GLY A 21 2.21 -11.43 1.80
N HIS A 22 1.11 -10.91 2.35
CA HIS A 22 0.35 -9.83 1.74
C HIS A 22 0.28 -8.58 2.61
N LEU A 23 0.11 -7.45 1.94
CA LEU A 23 -0.12 -6.15 2.52
C LEU A 23 -1.56 -5.73 2.21
N HIS A 24 -2.35 -5.56 3.26
CA HIS A 24 -3.74 -5.16 3.20
C HIS A 24 -3.87 -3.65 3.44
N LEU A 25 -4.66 -2.97 2.62
CA LEU A 25 -4.85 -1.52 2.68
C LEU A 25 -6.34 -1.18 2.53
N LEU A 26 -6.87 -0.47 3.52
CA LEU A 26 -8.14 0.25 3.40
C LEU A 26 -7.81 1.74 3.32
N CYS A 27 -8.23 2.37 2.23
CA CYS A 27 -7.98 3.79 1.99
C CYS A 27 -9.09 4.42 1.15
N SER A 28 -9.22 5.72 1.32
CA SER A 28 -10.06 6.58 0.49
C SER A 28 -9.19 7.45 -0.40
N ALA A 29 -9.64 7.71 -1.63
CA ALA A 29 -8.95 8.59 -2.57
C ALA A 29 -9.95 9.41 -3.37
N LEU A 30 -9.52 10.55 -3.91
CA LEU A 30 -10.39 11.35 -4.78
C LEU A 30 -10.79 10.56 -6.03
N PRO A 31 -12.05 10.67 -6.51
CA PRO A 31 -12.54 9.90 -7.67
C PRO A 31 -11.73 10.09 -8.96
N LYS A 32 -11.04 11.23 -9.10
CA LYS A 32 -10.18 11.53 -10.26
C LYS A 32 -8.87 10.75 -10.28
N MET A 33 -8.49 10.12 -9.16
CA MET A 33 -7.27 9.33 -9.07
C MET A 33 -7.58 7.89 -9.46
N ALA A 34 -6.87 7.37 -10.47
CA ALA A 34 -7.08 5.99 -10.88
C ALA A 34 -6.59 5.02 -9.80
N HIS A 35 -7.32 3.92 -9.58
CA HIS A 35 -6.95 2.93 -8.54
C HIS A 35 -5.51 2.42 -8.70
N GLY A 36 -5.09 2.12 -9.94
CA GLY A 36 -3.72 1.70 -10.22
C GLY A 36 -2.66 2.73 -9.84
N GLN A 37 -2.97 4.03 -9.95
CA GLN A 37 -2.06 5.09 -9.50
C GLN A 37 -1.94 5.11 -7.97
N SER A 38 -3.05 4.96 -7.25
CA SER A 38 -3.02 4.88 -5.78
C SER A 38 -2.21 3.69 -5.30
N VAL A 39 -2.41 2.52 -5.92
CA VAL A 39 -1.64 1.31 -5.64
C VAL A 39 -0.15 1.51 -5.94
N GLN A 40 0.20 2.11 -7.08
CA GLN A 40 1.59 2.36 -7.46
C GLN A 40 2.30 3.30 -6.46
N VAL A 41 1.63 4.40 -6.07
CA VAL A 41 2.13 5.34 -5.06
C VAL A 41 2.42 4.61 -3.75
N PHE A 42 1.46 3.80 -3.29
CA PHE A 42 1.59 3.06 -2.05
C PHE A 42 2.75 2.06 -2.10
N LYS A 43 2.80 1.20 -3.12
CA LYS A 43 3.85 0.17 -3.27
C LYS A 43 5.24 0.81 -3.35
N ARG A 44 5.40 1.88 -4.13
CA ARG A 44 6.68 2.58 -4.31
C ARG A 44 7.17 3.21 -3.01
N ILE A 45 6.31 3.94 -2.30
CA ILE A 45 6.67 4.62 -1.05
C ILE A 45 6.95 3.58 0.05
N THR A 46 6.20 2.47 0.07
CA THR A 46 6.41 1.34 0.97
C THR A 46 7.79 0.73 0.79
N ALA A 47 8.08 0.23 -0.41
CA ALA A 47 9.34 -0.41 -0.74
C ALA A 47 10.54 0.52 -0.45
N ARG A 48 10.45 1.79 -0.89
CA ARG A 48 11.50 2.79 -0.64
C ARG A 48 11.75 3.00 0.86
N ASN A 49 10.70 3.13 1.67
CA ASN A 49 10.85 3.32 3.11
C ASN A 49 11.42 2.08 3.80
N ILE A 50 11.03 0.87 3.37
CA ILE A 50 11.56 -0.38 3.90
C ILE A 50 13.03 -0.54 3.57
N PHE A 51 13.45 -0.34 2.31
CA PHE A 51 14.86 -0.40 1.95
C PHE A 51 15.70 0.64 2.65
N ARG A 52 15.17 1.86 2.85
CA ARG A 52 15.86 2.89 3.63
C ARG A 52 16.06 2.48 5.09
N ARG A 53 15.05 1.89 5.73
CA ARG A 53 15.09 1.49 7.14
C ARG A 53 15.84 0.17 7.38
N LYS A 54 15.80 -0.74 6.41
CA LYS A 54 16.39 -2.08 6.48
C LYS A 54 17.08 -2.43 5.15
N PRO A 55 18.28 -1.86 4.88
CA PRO A 55 19.00 -2.09 3.62
C PRO A 55 19.31 -3.57 3.34
N VAL A 56 19.39 -4.40 4.39
CA VAL A 56 19.56 -5.86 4.26
C VAL A 56 18.44 -6.51 3.45
N VAL A 57 17.21 -6.03 3.55
CA VAL A 57 16.06 -6.57 2.79
C VAL A 57 16.30 -6.44 1.29
N LYS A 58 16.85 -5.30 0.83
CA LYS A 58 17.18 -5.10 -0.58
C LYS A 58 18.23 -6.10 -1.09
N ARG A 59 19.19 -6.47 -0.24
CA ARG A 59 20.24 -7.45 -0.57
C ARG A 59 19.66 -8.86 -0.70
N VAL A 60 18.77 -9.25 0.23
CA VAL A 60 18.11 -10.57 0.21
C VAL A 60 17.18 -10.73 -0.99
N LEU A 61 16.60 -9.63 -1.47
CA LEU A 61 15.69 -9.61 -2.63
C LEU A 61 16.41 -9.35 -3.97
N TRP A 62 17.72 -9.65 -4.07
CA TRP A 62 18.52 -9.74 -5.30
C TRP A 62 18.31 -8.65 -6.38
N GLY A 63 17.92 -7.44 -6.01
CA GLY A 63 17.53 -6.42 -7.00
C GLY A 63 16.51 -5.41 -6.48
N GLY A 64 15.74 -5.76 -5.45
CA GLY A 64 14.93 -4.81 -4.71
C GLY A 64 13.48 -4.68 -5.15
N GLU A 65 12.87 -5.77 -5.61
CA GLU A 65 11.41 -5.85 -5.68
C GLU A 65 10.85 -6.35 -4.34
N PHE A 66 10.30 -5.42 -3.55
CA PHE A 66 9.72 -5.75 -2.24
C PHE A 66 8.28 -6.26 -2.33
N LEU A 67 7.51 -5.76 -3.30
CA LEU A 67 6.12 -6.14 -3.54
C LEU A 67 6.02 -6.61 -4.99
N THR A 68 5.32 -7.71 -5.23
CA THR A 68 5.05 -8.25 -6.58
C THR A 68 4.39 -7.20 -7.47
N ASP A 69 4.44 -7.33 -8.79
CA ASP A 69 3.77 -6.38 -9.69
C ASP A 69 2.24 -6.41 -9.58
N ALA A 70 1.68 -7.60 -9.35
CA ALA A 70 0.24 -7.81 -9.20
C ALA A 70 -0.34 -7.09 -7.97
N TYR A 71 -1.64 -6.83 -8.02
CA TYR A 71 -2.44 -6.29 -6.92
C TYR A 71 -3.91 -6.67 -7.08
N TYR A 72 -4.65 -6.66 -5.98
CA TYR A 72 -6.10 -6.78 -5.95
C TYR A 72 -6.70 -5.49 -5.41
N VAL A 73 -7.78 -5.02 -6.03
CA VAL A 73 -8.55 -3.86 -5.59
C VAL A 73 -10.02 -4.20 -5.66
N ALA A 74 -10.73 -3.89 -4.58
CA ALA A 74 -12.18 -3.92 -4.53
C ALA A 74 -12.70 -2.56 -4.06
N MET A 75 -13.81 -2.13 -4.64
CA MET A 75 -14.50 -0.92 -4.19
C MET A 75 -15.34 -1.23 -2.96
N GLY A 76 -15.08 -0.51 -1.88
CA GLY A 76 -15.89 -0.55 -0.67
C GLY A 76 -17.03 0.45 -0.74
N GLY A 77 -18.25 0.02 -0.39
CA GLY A 77 -19.36 0.92 -0.09
C GLY A 77 -19.38 1.33 1.38
N GLU A 78 -20.49 1.91 1.85
CA GLU A 78 -20.67 2.36 3.24
C GLU A 78 -20.37 1.30 4.31
N ARG A 79 -20.55 0.01 3.98
CA ARG A 79 -20.31 -1.11 4.91
C ARG A 79 -18.87 -1.64 4.87
N ALA A 80 -18.01 -1.08 4.03
CA ALA A 80 -16.62 -1.51 3.96
C ALA A 80 -15.89 -1.16 5.24
N ASN A 81 -15.19 -2.14 5.80
CA ASN A 81 -14.47 -2.01 7.05
C ASN A 81 -13.26 -2.92 7.06
N TRP A 82 -12.41 -2.73 8.08
CA TRP A 82 -11.16 -3.47 8.21
C TRP A 82 -11.35 -4.99 8.34
N GLN A 83 -12.42 -5.46 8.98
CA GLN A 83 -12.72 -6.89 9.12
C GLN A 83 -12.93 -7.61 7.78
N THR A 84 -13.32 -6.86 6.75
CA THR A 84 -13.47 -7.37 5.38
C THR A 84 -12.12 -7.41 4.66
N VAL A 85 -11.23 -6.46 4.97
CA VAL A 85 -9.96 -6.27 4.27
C VAL A 85 -8.85 -7.12 4.87
N GLU A 86 -8.83 -7.35 6.18
CA GLU A 86 -7.77 -8.09 6.88
C GLU A 86 -7.90 -9.61 6.83
N ARG A 87 -8.96 -10.12 6.19
CA ARG A 87 -9.25 -11.55 6.07
C ARG A 87 -8.29 -12.29 5.16
#